data_AF-A0A165AQS0-F1
#
_entry.id   AF-A0A165AQS0-F1
#
_cell.length_a   1.000
_cell.length_b   1.000
_cell.length_c   1.000
_cell.angle_alpha   90.00
_cell.angle_beta   90.00
_cell.angle_gamma   90.00
#
_symmetry.space_group_name_H-M   'P 1'
#
loop_
_entity.id
_entity.type
_entity.pdbx_description
1 polymer ?
#
loop_
_entity_poly.entity_id
_entity_poly.type
_entity_poly.pdbx_seq_one_letter_code
_entity_poly.pdbx_strand_id
1 'polypeptide(L)'
;ASRPIDAYTVVEISPVLLFSSEEYEAHGKYTVLDPYTFRWRDGRMALALGLGSLFNHSQSPNVSYIINTKTESIRYTTMRRIETGEELCIFYGHKLWF
;
A
#
# COMPACT_ATOMS: atom_id res chain seq x y z
N ALA A 1 -2.61 -3.78 -15.89
CA ALA A 1 -1.29 -3.43 -16.43
C ALA A 1 -1.45 -3.00 -17.88
N SER A 2 -0.78 -1.93 -18.33
CA SER A 2 -0.88 -1.45 -19.72
C SER A 2 0.00 -2.22 -20.71
N ARG A 3 0.95 -3.00 -20.20
CA ARG A 3 1.87 -3.88 -20.95
C ARG A 3 2.31 -5.03 -20.05
N PRO A 4 2.99 -6.08 -20.57
CA PRO A 4 3.60 -7.09 -19.72
C PRO A 4 4.66 -6.47 -18.80
N ILE A 5 4.70 -6.94 -17.55
CA ILE A 5 5.65 -6.53 -16.53
C ILE A 5 6.36 -7.79 -16.01
N ASP A 6 7.69 -7.78 -15.99
CA ASP A 6 8.45 -8.92 -15.49
C ASP A 6 8.29 -9.09 -13.98
N ALA A 7 8.57 -10.30 -13.49
CA ALA A 7 8.61 -10.56 -12.06
C ALA A 7 9.69 -9.69 -11.37
N TYR A 8 9.44 -9.33 -10.12
CA TYR A 8 10.37 -8.55 -9.29
C TYR A 8 10.67 -7.14 -9.82
N THR A 9 9.77 -6.59 -10.64
CA THR A 9 9.85 -5.23 -11.14
C THR A 9 9.27 -4.27 -10.12
N VAL A 10 10.01 -3.21 -9.78
CA VAL A 10 9.46 -2.08 -8.99
C VAL A 10 8.49 -1.32 -9.88
N VAL A 11 7.22 -1.29 -9.48
CA VAL A 11 6.15 -0.63 -10.24
C VAL A 11 5.79 0.74 -9.67
N GLU A 12 6.07 0.98 -8.39
CA GLU A 12 5.77 2.25 -7.73
C GLU A 12 6.65 2.45 -6.49
N ILE A 13 6.99 3.71 -6.20
CA ILE A 13 7.53 4.14 -4.91
C ILE A 13 6.70 5.34 -4.45
N SER A 14 5.78 5.10 -3.53
CA SER A 14 4.87 6.12 -3.04
C SER A 14 5.45 6.79 -1.78
N PRO A 15 5.67 8.12 -1.77
CA PRO A 15 5.93 8.83 -0.51
C PRO A 15 4.69 8.72 0.39
N VAL A 16 4.88 8.86 1.70
CA VAL A 16 3.77 8.77 2.66
C VAL A 16 3.45 10.09 3.34
N LEU A 17 2.16 10.33 3.57
CA LEU A 17 1.69 11.32 4.53
C LEU A 17 1.54 10.63 5.89
N LEU A 18 2.28 11.11 6.89
CA LEU A 18 2.33 10.50 8.22
C LEU A 18 1.40 11.22 9.18
N PHE A 19 0.67 10.41 9.95
CA PHE A 19 -0.18 10.82 11.05
C PHE A 19 0.41 10.26 12.35
N SER A 20 0.57 11.11 13.36
CA SER A 20 0.86 10.70 14.73
C SER A 20 -0.16 9.66 15.22
N SER A 21 0.24 8.81 16.18
CA SER A 21 -0.71 7.85 16.76
C SER A 21 -1.89 8.55 17.44
N GLU A 22 -1.67 9.73 18.04
CA GLU A 22 -2.69 10.49 18.75
C GLU A 22 -3.71 11.10 17.79
N GLU A 23 -3.26 11.79 16.74
CA GLU A 23 -4.18 12.43 15.78
C GLU A 23 -4.99 11.38 14.99
N TYR A 24 -4.38 10.23 14.71
CA TYR A 24 -5.06 9.18 13.98
C TYR A 24 -6.13 8.50 14.84
N GLU A 25 -5.82 8.27 16.11
CA GLU A 25 -6.76 7.67 17.07
C GLU A 25 -7.92 8.62 17.41
N ALA A 26 -7.63 9.92 17.54
CA ALA A 26 -8.65 10.93 17.85
C ALA A 26 -9.52 11.29 16.64
N HIS A 27 -8.95 11.27 15.43
CA HIS A 27 -9.61 11.83 14.23
C HIS A 27 -9.47 10.95 12.99
N GLY A 28 -8.26 10.56 12.62
CA GLY A 28 -7.97 9.94 11.32
C GLY A 28 -8.80 8.68 11.03
N LYS A 29 -8.92 7.78 12.01
CA LYS A 29 -9.67 6.52 11.88
C LYS A 29 -11.18 6.68 11.63
N TYR A 30 -11.73 7.86 11.91
CA TYR A 30 -13.15 8.17 11.69
C TYR A 30 -13.42 8.76 10.30
N THR A 31 -12.40 8.78 9.44
CA THR A 31 -12.49 9.31 8.08
C THR A 31 -12.36 8.19 7.05
N VAL A 32 -12.62 8.52 5.79
CA VAL A 32 -12.40 7.61 4.65
C VAL A 32 -10.94 7.21 4.46
N LEU A 33 -9.99 7.81 5.18
CA LEU A 33 -8.58 7.43 5.14
C LEU A 33 -8.33 6.07 5.81
N ASP A 34 -9.19 5.66 6.75
CA ASP A 34 -8.96 4.48 7.56
C ASP A 34 -8.63 3.19 6.78
N PRO A 35 -9.40 2.82 5.74
CA PRO A 35 -9.09 1.64 4.95
C PRO A 35 -7.85 1.75 4.03
N TYR A 36 -7.25 2.94 3.90
CA TYR A 36 -6.14 3.20 2.99
C TYR A 36 -4.80 3.46 3.68
N THR A 37 -4.76 3.52 5.01
CA THR A 37 -3.52 3.78 5.74
C THR A 37 -2.79 2.51 6.15
N PHE A 38 -1.46 2.63 6.21
CA PHE A 38 -0.54 1.58 6.62
C PHE A 38 -0.05 1.86 8.03
N ARG A 39 0.05 0.81 8.85
CA ARG A 39 0.69 0.90 10.16
C ARG A 39 2.19 1.12 10.00
N TRP A 40 2.70 2.19 10.59
CA TRP A 40 4.12 2.48 10.65
C TRP A 40 4.77 1.83 11.88
N ARG A 41 6.10 1.68 11.86
CA ARG A 41 6.84 0.92 12.89
C ARG A 41 6.81 1.56 14.28
N ASP A 42 6.64 2.87 14.34
CA ASP A 42 6.63 3.67 15.57
C ASP A 42 5.21 3.95 16.09
N GLY A 43 4.20 3.26 15.58
CA GLY A 43 2.80 3.43 15.97
C GLY A 43 2.07 4.52 15.18
N ARG A 44 2.76 5.28 14.32
CA ARG A 44 2.11 6.19 13.37
C ARG A 44 1.30 5.44 12.33
N MET A 45 0.44 6.18 11.65
CA MET A 45 -0.28 5.71 10.46
C MET A 45 0.19 6.49 9.24
N ALA A 46 0.23 5.84 8.09
CA ALA A 46 0.79 6.38 6.87
C ALA A 46 -0.20 6.22 5.71
N LEU A 47 -0.61 7.32 5.09
CA LEU A 47 -1.34 7.28 3.82
C LEU A 47 -0.32 7.23 2.67
N ALA A 48 -0.41 6.22 1.81
CA ALA A 48 0.45 6.15 0.63
C ALA A 48 -0.06 7.13 -0.43
N LEU A 49 0.79 8.08 -0.82
CA LEU A 49 0.48 8.98 -1.93
C LEU A 49 0.73 8.26 -3.27
N GLY A 50 0.87 9.01 -4.37
CA GLY A 50 1.11 8.42 -5.69
C GLY A 50 0.02 7.39 -6.03
N LEU A 51 0.45 6.18 -6.42
CA LEU A 51 -0.47 5.08 -6.72
C LEU A 51 -0.70 4.11 -5.55
N GLY A 52 0.01 4.29 -4.42
CA GLY A 52 0.08 3.29 -3.36
C GLY A 52 -1.26 2.96 -2.69
N SER A 53 -2.12 3.97 -2.50
CA SER A 53 -3.48 3.78 -1.96
C SER A 53 -4.54 3.42 -3.01
N LEU A 54 -4.15 3.26 -4.29
CA LEU A 54 -5.06 2.87 -5.37
C LEU A 54 -4.99 1.37 -5.69
N PHE A 55 -3.97 0.65 -5.20
CA PHE A 55 -3.90 -0.80 -5.38
C PHE A 55 -4.98 -1.50 -4.56
N ASN A 56 -5.89 -2.20 -5.24
CA ASN A 56 -6.94 -2.97 -4.58
C ASN A 56 -6.40 -4.19 -3.83
N HIS A 57 -7.27 -4.73 -2.97
CA HIS A 57 -6.98 -5.95 -2.22
C HIS A 57 -7.19 -7.22 -3.05
N SER A 58 -6.31 -8.21 -2.87
CA SER A 58 -6.56 -9.61 -3.25
C SER A 58 -5.98 -10.57 -2.20
N GLN A 59 -6.64 -11.71 -1.99
CA GLN A 59 -6.10 -12.83 -1.20
C GLN A 59 -4.97 -13.58 -1.93
N SER A 60 -4.91 -13.43 -3.25
CA SER A 60 -3.85 -13.92 -4.13
C SER A 60 -3.17 -12.72 -4.83
N PRO A 61 -2.47 -11.85 -4.08
CA PRO A 61 -1.87 -10.64 -4.64
C PRO A 61 -0.79 -10.99 -5.66
N ASN A 62 -0.58 -10.08 -6.61
CA ASN A 62 0.49 -10.18 -7.60
C ASN A 62 1.54 -9.06 -7.42
N VAL A 63 1.34 -8.18 -6.44
CA VAL A 63 2.27 -7.13 -6.01
C VAL A 63 2.50 -7.25 -4.49
N SER A 64 3.76 -7.16 -4.07
CA SER A 64 4.17 -7.01 -2.67
C SER A 64 4.62 -5.59 -2.41
N TYR A 65 4.65 -5.18 -1.13
CA TYR A 65 5.15 -3.86 -0.75
C TYR A 65 6.11 -3.93 0.43
N ILE A 66 7.02 -2.95 0.51
CA ILE A 66 7.98 -2.79 1.59
C ILE A 66 7.97 -1.33 2.07
N ILE A 67 7.84 -1.15 3.37
CA ILE A 67 7.95 0.16 4.03
C ILE A 67 9.43 0.53 4.19
N ASN A 68 9.81 1.71 3.70
CA ASN A 68 11.12 2.31 3.92
C ASN A 68 10.99 3.54 4.83
N THR A 69 11.41 3.38 6.09
CA THR A 69 11.35 4.45 7.10
C THR A 69 12.42 5.51 6.92
N LYS A 70 13.50 5.26 6.17
CA LYS A 70 14.56 6.25 5.92
C LYS A 70 14.15 7.28 4.87
N THR A 71 13.34 6.86 3.90
CA THR A 71 12.87 7.70 2.79
C THR A 71 11.39 8.04 2.91
N GLU A 72 10.74 7.65 4.01
CA GLU A 72 9.30 7.83 4.25
C GLU A 72 8.46 7.48 3.01
N SER A 73 8.62 6.24 2.55
CA SER A 73 7.97 5.76 1.33
C SER A 73 7.63 4.28 1.40
N ILE A 74 6.68 3.85 0.58
CA ILE A 74 6.33 2.45 0.36
C ILE A 74 6.73 2.06 -1.07
N ARG A 75 7.54 1.01 -1.21
CA ARG A 75 7.95 0.45 -2.50
C ARG A 75 7.05 -0.73 -2.85
N TYR A 76 6.52 -0.76 -4.06
CA TYR A 76 5.68 -1.83 -4.58
C TYR A 76 6.41 -2.59 -5.71
N THR A 77 6.42 -3.91 -5.61
CA THR A 77 7.18 -4.79 -6.50
C THR A 77 6.32 -5.97 -6.96
N THR A 78 6.35 -6.30 -8.26
CA THR A 78 5.63 -7.48 -8.77
C THR A 78 6.21 -8.77 -8.18
N MET A 79 5.34 -9.72 -7.82
CA MET A 79 5.74 -11.02 -7.26
C MET A 79 5.94 -12.09 -8.34
N ARG A 80 5.35 -11.85 -9.52
CA ARG A 80 5.42 -12.70 -10.71
C ARG A 80 5.31 -11.83 -11.96
N ARG A 81 5.47 -12.43 -13.13
CA ARG A 81 5.13 -11.78 -14.39
C ARG A 81 3.64 -11.39 -14.38
N ILE A 82 3.36 -10.18 -14.86
CA ILE A 82 2.02 -9.61 -15.01
C ILE A 82 1.72 -9.45 -16.49
N GLU A 83 0.60 -10.00 -16.95
CA GLU A 83 0.16 -9.86 -18.33
C GLU A 83 -0.62 -8.56 -18.55
N THR A 84 -0.71 -8.12 -19.81
CA THR A 84 -1.50 -6.94 -20.18
C THR A 84 -2.95 -7.13 -19.75
N GLY A 85 -3.53 -6.10 -19.14
CA GLY A 85 -4.91 -6.12 -18.63
C GLY A 85 -5.07 -6.64 -17.20
N GLU A 86 -4.09 -7.37 -16.63
CA GLU A 86 -4.19 -7.83 -15.24
C GLU A 86 -4.23 -6.66 -14.25
N GLU A 87 -5.13 -6.70 -13.28
CA GLU A 87 -5.14 -5.76 -12.17
C GLU A 87 -3.94 -6.02 -11.23
N LEU A 88 -3.32 -4.95 -10.74
CA LEU A 88 -2.26 -5.05 -9.75
C LEU A 88 -2.91 -4.95 -8.37
N CYS A 89 -2.81 -6.01 -7.58
CA CYS A 89 -3.42 -6.09 -6.26
C CYS A 89 -2.40 -6.42 -5.19
N ILE A 90 -2.60 -5.84 -4.00
CA ILE A 90 -1.78 -6.09 -2.81
C ILE A 90 -2.60 -6.83 -1.74
N PHE A 91 -1.88 -7.35 -0.74
CA PHE A 91 -2.51 -7.96 0.42
C PHE A 91 -2.63 -6.95 1.56
N TYR A 92 -3.85 -6.68 2.02
CA TYR A 92 -4.10 -5.72 3.11
C TYR A 92 -3.91 -6.34 4.51
N GLY A 93 -3.84 -7.67 4.60
CA GLY A 93 -3.84 -8.39 5.88
C GLY A 93 -5.08 -9.26 6.06
N HIS A 94 -5.07 -10.09 7.11
CA HIS A 94 -6.18 -10.98 7.46
C HIS A 94 -7.29 -10.31 8.28
N LYS A 95 -7.12 -9.04 8.68
CA LYS A 95 -8.16 -8.25 9.37
C LYS A 95 -8.89 -7.41 8.33
N LEU A 96 -9.79 -8.04 7.59
CA LEU A 96 -10.77 -7.35 6.75
C LEU A 96 -12.14 -7.94 7.10
N TRP A 97 -12.78 -7.37 8.13
CA TRP A 97 -14.18 -7.63 8.40
C TRP A 97 -14.88 -6.29 8.59
N PHE A 98 -16.00 -6.16 7.87
CA PHE A 98 -17.00 -5.09 7.95
C PHE A 98 -17.67 -5.05 9.32
#